data_AF-A0A438EU37-F1
#
_entry.id   AF-A0A438EU37-F1
#
_cell.length_a   1.000
_cell.length_b   1.000
_cell.length_c   1.000
_cell.angle_alpha   90.00
_cell.angle_beta   90.00
_cell.angle_gamma   90.00
#
_symmetry.space_group_name_H-M   'P 1'
#
loop_
_entity.id
_entity.type
_entity.pdbx_description
1 polymer ?
#
loop_
_entity_poly.entity_id
_entity_poly.type
_entity_poly.pdbx_seq_one_letter_code
_entity_poly.pdbx_strand_id
1 'polypeptide(L)'
;MEDVQRLDPETEFLCSKQETGNEWELFKENVRPLKRGRNIHLLNNALKAQTDNQLKHSLLENRRKLIQAIDEYQGDDPLQPWIRCIKWVQEAFPPGGDYSGLVVIYEQCARTFWHEDRHKDDLRYLKVWLEYAENCVDAEVIYSFLDANKIGQSHSSYYISYALHMESKNKVKSANDIFNLGIER
;
A
#
# COMPACT_ATOMS: atom_id res chain seq x y z
N MET A 1 38.03 26.35 25.52
CA MET A 1 36.60 26.67 25.29
C MET A 1 36.62 27.70 24.17
N GLU A 2 36.21 27.43 22.95
CA GLU A 2 35.18 26.52 22.45
C GLU A 2 35.57 26.03 21.04
N ASP A 3 35.54 24.73 20.79
CA ASP A 3 35.44 24.21 19.43
C ASP A 3 33.99 24.39 18.99
N VAL A 4 33.72 25.47 18.25
CA VAL A 4 32.45 25.64 17.54
C VAL A 4 32.43 24.55 16.47
N GLN A 5 31.71 23.46 16.73
CA GLN A 5 31.44 22.41 15.75
C GLN A 5 30.77 23.07 14.54
N ARG A 6 31.57 23.33 13.51
CA ARG A 6 31.11 23.76 12.20
C ARG A 6 30.25 22.63 11.67
N LEU A 7 28.95 22.89 11.52
CA LEU A 7 28.01 21.92 10.99
C LEU A 7 28.53 21.44 9.63
N ASP A 8 28.41 20.15 9.37
CA ASP A 8 28.77 19.63 8.05
C ASP A 8 27.80 20.22 6.99
N PRO A 9 28.21 20.28 5.72
CA PRO A 9 27.40 20.90 4.67
C PRO A 9 26.00 20.30 4.50
N GLU A 10 25.82 19.01 4.82
CA GLU A 10 24.52 18.35 4.76
C GLU A 10 23.61 18.84 5.89
N THR A 11 24.13 18.95 7.11
CA THR A 11 23.39 19.51 8.25
C THR A 11 23.06 20.99 8.05
N GLU A 12 23.98 21.80 7.49
CA GLU A 12 23.70 23.20 7.15
C GLU A 12 22.59 23.30 6.10
N PHE A 13 22.60 22.45 5.07
CA PHE A 13 21.57 22.39 4.05
C PHE A 13 20.21 21.98 4.62
N LEU A 14 20.16 20.95 5.47
CA LEU A 14 18.93 20.53 6.16
C LEU A 14 18.35 21.65 7.04
N CYS A 15 19.21 22.38 7.76
CA CYS A 15 18.81 23.52 8.57
C CYS A 15 18.34 24.73 7.73
N SER A 16 18.84 24.89 6.51
CA SER A 16 18.48 26.01 5.62
C SER A 16 17.01 26.00 5.18
N LYS A 17 16.34 24.83 5.23
CA LYS A 17 14.97 24.61 4.74
C LYS A 17 14.76 25.07 3.27
N GLN A 18 15.82 25.07 2.47
CA GLN A 18 15.74 25.46 1.07
C GLN A 18 14.92 24.43 0.28
N GLU A 19 13.86 24.87 -0.41
CA GLU A 19 13.09 24.01 -1.31
C GLU A 19 13.87 23.78 -2.61
N THR A 20 14.28 22.54 -2.86
CA THR A 20 15.05 22.17 -4.07
C THR A 20 14.21 21.41 -5.09
N GLY A 21 13.00 20.98 -4.75
CA GLY A 21 12.22 20.03 -5.57
C GLY A 21 12.76 18.59 -5.54
N ASN A 22 13.83 18.35 -4.77
CA ASN A 22 14.48 17.06 -4.56
C ASN A 22 14.31 16.59 -3.10
N GLU A 23 13.20 16.95 -2.45
CA GLU A 23 12.90 16.55 -1.07
C GLU A 23 12.96 15.02 -0.91
N TRP A 24 12.62 14.27 -1.95
CA TRP A 24 12.77 12.83 -1.99
C TRP A 24 14.20 12.32 -1.75
N GLU A 25 15.24 13.06 -2.12
CA GLU A 25 16.64 12.64 -1.87
C GLU A 25 16.97 12.63 -0.38
N LEU A 26 16.41 13.59 0.37
CA LEU A 26 16.60 13.74 1.81
C LEU A 26 15.85 12.69 2.63
N PHE A 27 14.69 12.24 2.13
CA PHE A 27 13.81 11.34 2.86
C PHE A 27 13.69 9.94 2.24
N LYS A 28 14.55 9.59 1.27
CA LYS A 28 14.47 8.31 0.53
C LYS A 28 14.41 7.07 1.43
N GLU A 29 15.10 7.09 2.58
CA GLU A 29 15.10 5.99 3.56
C GLU A 29 13.73 5.78 4.24
N ASN A 30 12.88 6.81 4.22
CA ASN A 30 11.52 6.78 4.74
C ASN A 30 10.46 6.53 3.66
N VAL A 31 10.86 6.12 2.45
CA VAL A 31 9.93 5.86 1.34
C VAL A 31 9.84 4.38 1.08
N ARG A 32 8.68 3.76 1.38
CA ARG A 32 8.43 2.36 1.05
C ARG A 32 8.42 2.17 -0.47
N PRO A 33 9.19 1.21 -1.01
CA PRO A 33 9.13 0.85 -2.43
C PRO A 33 7.75 0.30 -2.81
N LEU A 34 7.21 0.74 -3.95
CA LEU A 34 5.99 0.19 -4.54
C LEU A 34 6.33 -0.49 -5.86
N LYS A 35 5.77 -1.68 -6.13
CA LYS A 35 5.99 -2.43 -7.39
C LYS A 35 5.64 -1.62 -8.64
N ARG A 36 4.66 -0.71 -8.54
CA ARG A 36 4.23 0.19 -9.63
C ARG A 36 5.03 1.49 -9.74
N GLY A 37 5.96 1.74 -8.82
CA GLY A 37 6.59 3.05 -8.62
C GLY A 37 5.70 4.05 -7.88
N ARG A 38 6.17 5.30 -7.80
CA ARG A 38 5.48 6.43 -7.15
C ARG A 38 5.48 7.64 -8.07
N ASN A 39 4.51 8.54 -7.89
CA ASN A 39 4.54 9.83 -8.58
C ASN A 39 5.43 10.80 -7.80
N ILE A 40 6.49 11.30 -8.44
CA ILE A 40 7.47 12.18 -7.79
C ILE A 40 6.87 13.47 -7.21
N HIS A 41 5.86 14.05 -7.88
CA HIS A 41 5.21 15.28 -7.42
C HIS A 41 4.38 15.02 -6.16
N LEU A 42 3.64 13.90 -6.14
CA LEU A 42 2.88 13.49 -4.97
C LEU A 42 3.82 13.12 -3.81
N LEU A 43 4.94 12.46 -4.11
CA LEU A 43 5.95 12.10 -3.14
C LEU A 43 6.55 13.34 -2.47
N ASN A 44 7.02 14.32 -3.24
CA ASN A 44 7.56 15.56 -2.68
C ASN A 44 6.53 16.28 -1.80
N ASN A 45 5.27 16.38 -2.25
CA ASN A 45 4.20 16.99 -1.45
C ASN A 45 3.94 16.23 -0.14
N ALA A 46 3.95 14.89 -0.17
CA ALA A 46 3.75 14.05 1.01
C ALA A 46 4.93 14.15 1.99
N LEU A 47 6.16 14.28 1.48
CA LEU A 47 7.36 14.46 2.29
C LEU A 47 7.38 15.84 2.96
N LYS A 48 6.97 16.91 2.28
CA LYS A 48 6.82 18.25 2.88
C LYS A 48 5.85 18.26 4.07
N ALA A 49 4.82 17.42 4.03
CA ALA A 49 3.87 17.29 5.14
C ALA A 49 4.46 16.68 6.43
N GLN A 50 5.68 16.13 6.40
CA GLN A 50 6.38 15.70 7.62
C GLN A 50 6.86 16.89 8.45
N THR A 51 7.26 17.98 7.78
CA THR A 51 7.77 19.21 8.41
C THR A 51 6.70 20.29 8.57
N ASP A 52 5.67 20.27 7.72
CA ASP A 52 4.58 21.26 7.73
C ASP A 52 3.29 20.71 8.35
N ASN A 53 2.92 21.25 9.51
CA ASN A 53 1.70 20.87 10.23
C ASN A 53 0.41 21.18 9.45
N GLN A 54 0.36 22.26 8.68
CA GLN A 54 -0.85 22.61 7.90
C GLN A 54 -1.08 21.58 6.79
N LEU A 55 -0.01 21.20 6.07
CA LEU A 55 -0.09 20.13 5.07
C LEU A 55 -0.46 18.80 5.70
N LYS A 56 0.12 18.46 6.85
CA LYS A 56 -0.23 17.25 7.62
C LYS A 56 -1.72 17.22 7.98
N HIS A 57 -2.26 18.32 8.50
CA HIS A 57 -3.69 18.44 8.81
C HIS A 57 -4.56 18.27 7.55
N SER A 58 -4.16 18.88 6.43
CA SER A 58 -4.85 18.73 5.14
C SER A 58 -4.89 17.28 4.66
N LEU A 59 -3.78 16.53 4.78
CA LEU A 59 -3.75 15.10 4.44
C LEU A 59 -4.72 14.30 5.31
N LEU A 60 -4.69 14.48 6.63
CA LEU A 60 -5.60 13.75 7.53
C LEU A 60 -7.07 14.08 7.25
N GLU A 61 -7.37 15.33 6.92
CA GLU A 61 -8.71 15.74 6.51
C GLU A 61 -9.14 15.09 5.19
N ASN A 62 -8.26 15.04 4.20
CA ASN A 62 -8.57 14.38 2.94
C ASN A 62 -8.79 12.87 3.11
N ARG A 63 -8.03 12.22 4.00
CA ARG A 63 -8.26 10.82 4.37
C ARG A 63 -9.67 10.63 4.92
N ARG A 64 -10.11 11.49 5.85
CA ARG A 64 -11.47 11.45 6.42
C ARG A 64 -12.53 11.58 5.33
N LYS A 65 -12.36 12.54 4.41
CA LYS A 65 -13.28 12.73 3.27
C LYS A 65 -13.35 11.52 2.35
N LEU A 66 -12.22 10.87 2.07
CA LEU A 66 -12.20 9.66 1.25
C LEU A 66 -12.89 8.47 1.93
N ILE A 67 -12.74 8.34 3.24
CA ILE A 67 -13.46 7.31 4.03
C ILE A 67 -14.97 7.60 4.02
N GLN A 68 -15.37 8.84 4.29
CA GLN A 68 -16.78 9.24 4.23
C GLN A 68 -17.38 9.00 2.83
N ALA A 69 -16.62 9.30 1.77
CA ALA A 69 -17.05 9.05 0.40
C ALA A 69 -17.20 7.56 0.05
N ILE A 70 -16.55 6.65 0.78
CA ILE A 70 -16.80 5.20 0.67
C ILE A 70 -18.18 4.88 1.26
N ASP A 71 -18.48 5.39 2.46
CA ASP A 71 -19.72 5.09 3.18
C ASP A 71 -20.95 5.69 2.49
N GLU A 72 -20.82 6.89 1.91
CA GLU A 72 -21.89 7.60 1.22
C GLU A 72 -22.10 7.17 -0.24
N TYR A 73 -21.27 6.26 -0.76
CA TYR A 73 -21.30 5.90 -2.17
C TYR A 73 -22.56 5.11 -2.56
N GLN A 74 -23.27 5.58 -3.58
CA GLN A 74 -24.50 4.96 -4.11
C GLN A 74 -24.42 4.61 -5.61
N GLY A 75 -23.21 4.57 -6.18
CA GLY A 75 -23.01 4.22 -7.58
C GLY A 75 -22.90 2.71 -7.84
N ASP A 76 -22.82 2.33 -9.11
CA ASP A 76 -22.85 0.92 -9.54
C ASP A 76 -21.57 0.13 -9.19
N ASP A 77 -20.43 0.83 -9.05
CA ASP A 77 -19.12 0.24 -8.72
C ASP A 77 -18.64 0.70 -7.33
N PRO A 78 -19.12 0.07 -6.23
CA PRO A 78 -18.74 0.42 -4.87
C PRO A 78 -17.32 0.00 -4.50
N LEU A 79 -16.61 -0.77 -5.33
CA LEU A 79 -15.19 -1.07 -5.12
C LEU A 79 -14.31 0.14 -5.50
N GLN A 80 -14.74 0.95 -6.46
CA GLN A 80 -14.00 2.11 -6.96
C GLN A 80 -13.59 3.13 -5.88
N PRO A 81 -14.46 3.57 -4.94
CA PRO A 81 -14.05 4.49 -3.88
C PRO A 81 -12.98 3.90 -2.95
N TRP A 82 -13.02 2.59 -2.66
CA TRP A 82 -11.96 1.90 -1.90
C TRP A 82 -10.63 1.96 -2.62
N ILE A 83 -10.59 1.61 -3.91
CA ILE A 83 -9.37 1.65 -4.72
C ILE A 83 -8.78 3.06 -4.74
N ARG A 84 -9.64 4.08 -4.88
CA ARG A 84 -9.21 5.49 -4.86
C ARG A 84 -8.59 5.84 -3.52
N CYS A 85 -9.23 5.45 -2.42
CA CYS A 85 -8.74 5.69 -1.06
C CYS A 85 -7.39 5.00 -0.83
N ILE A 86 -7.27 3.70 -1.13
CA ILE A 86 -6.04 2.91 -1.02
C ILE A 86 -4.90 3.57 -1.79
N LYS A 87 -5.13 3.88 -3.08
CA LYS A 87 -4.11 4.53 -3.92
C LYS A 87 -3.67 5.86 -3.33
N TRP A 88 -4.62 6.67 -2.87
CA TRP A 88 -4.30 7.96 -2.28
C TRP A 88 -3.49 7.81 -0.98
N VAL A 89 -3.86 6.87 -0.09
CA VAL A 89 -3.11 6.60 1.15
C VAL A 89 -1.69 6.13 0.86
N GLN A 90 -1.49 5.25 -0.13
CA GLN A 90 -0.15 4.80 -0.55
C GLN A 90 0.75 5.97 -0.97
N GLU A 91 0.22 6.97 -1.68
CA GLU A 91 0.98 8.15 -2.10
C GLU A 91 1.16 9.16 -0.95
N ALA A 92 0.10 9.41 -0.16
CA ALA A 92 0.07 10.42 0.91
C ALA A 92 0.91 10.03 2.14
N PHE A 93 1.15 8.74 2.35
CA PHE A 93 1.95 8.22 3.47
C PHE A 93 3.12 7.37 2.94
N PRO A 94 4.20 7.98 2.43
CA PRO A 94 5.32 7.27 1.83
C PRO A 94 5.98 6.19 2.72
N PRO A 95 6.15 6.40 4.04
CA PRO A 95 6.67 5.36 4.92
C PRO A 95 5.72 4.15 5.07
N GLY A 96 4.42 4.34 4.84
CA GLY A 96 3.40 3.36 5.18
C GLY A 96 3.29 3.16 6.70
N GLY A 97 3.18 1.89 7.12
CA GLY A 97 3.06 1.49 8.52
C GLY A 97 1.71 1.86 9.16
N ASP A 98 1.61 1.60 10.47
CA ASP A 98 0.35 1.73 11.23
C ASP A 98 -0.26 3.13 11.15
N TYR A 99 0.59 4.17 11.11
CA TYR A 99 0.15 5.56 11.04
C TYR A 99 -0.69 5.87 9.79
N SER A 100 -0.40 5.19 8.67
CA SER A 100 -1.16 5.36 7.41
C SER A 100 -2.61 4.88 7.55
N GLY A 101 -2.87 3.90 8.42
CA GLY A 101 -4.15 3.19 8.51
C GLY A 101 -4.44 2.27 7.32
N LEU A 102 -3.46 2.07 6.43
CA LEU A 102 -3.67 1.37 5.16
C LEU A 102 -4.11 -0.10 5.34
N VAL A 103 -3.55 -0.80 6.33
CA VAL A 103 -3.92 -2.20 6.64
C VAL A 103 -5.38 -2.32 7.05
N VAL A 104 -5.89 -1.38 7.84
CA VAL A 104 -7.29 -1.33 8.26
C VAL A 104 -8.21 -1.10 7.05
N ILE A 105 -7.81 -0.23 6.12
CA ILE A 105 -8.57 0.02 4.89
C ILE A 105 -8.61 -1.23 4.00
N TYR A 106 -7.49 -1.96 3.88
CA TYR A 106 -7.46 -3.25 3.17
C TYR A 106 -8.41 -4.27 3.80
N GLU A 107 -8.33 -4.47 5.12
CA GLU A 107 -9.19 -5.40 5.85
C GLU A 107 -10.66 -5.05 5.67
N GLN A 108 -11.03 -3.78 5.81
CA GLN A 108 -12.42 -3.34 5.65
C GLN A 108 -12.92 -3.51 4.21
N CYS A 109 -12.10 -3.21 3.21
CA CYS A 109 -12.44 -3.45 1.80
C CYS A 109 -12.68 -4.95 1.55
N ALA A 110 -11.78 -5.81 2.03
CA ALA A 110 -11.90 -7.26 1.92
C ALA A 110 -13.15 -7.80 2.63
N ARG A 111 -13.42 -7.32 3.85
CA ARG A 111 -14.60 -7.74 4.63
C ARG A 111 -15.92 -7.25 4.02
N THR A 112 -15.92 -6.14 3.31
CA THR A 112 -17.12 -5.62 2.64
C THR A 112 -17.56 -6.53 1.49
N PHE A 113 -16.63 -7.06 0.69
CA PHE A 113 -16.99 -7.69 -0.59
C PHE A 113 -16.79 -9.21 -0.68
N TRP A 114 -16.19 -9.87 0.32
CA TRP A 114 -15.83 -11.31 0.21
C TRP A 114 -17.00 -12.25 -0.06
N HIS A 115 -18.21 -11.89 0.37
CA HIS A 115 -19.42 -12.68 0.20
C HIS A 115 -20.13 -12.40 -1.13
N GLU A 116 -19.73 -11.37 -1.87
CA GLU A 116 -20.35 -10.99 -3.14
C GLU A 116 -19.64 -11.66 -4.33
N ASP A 117 -20.36 -12.55 -5.04
CA ASP A 117 -19.78 -13.30 -6.16
C ASP A 117 -19.25 -12.41 -7.29
N ARG A 118 -19.88 -11.25 -7.53
CA ARG A 118 -19.50 -10.34 -8.62
C ARG A 118 -18.08 -9.81 -8.53
N HIS A 119 -17.49 -9.76 -7.33
CA HIS A 119 -16.13 -9.25 -7.13
C HIS A 119 -15.07 -10.36 -7.11
N LYS A 120 -15.48 -11.63 -7.01
CA LYS A 120 -14.54 -12.76 -6.88
C LYS A 120 -13.60 -12.89 -8.07
N ASP A 121 -14.05 -12.48 -9.25
CA ASP A 121 -13.26 -12.45 -10.49
C ASP A 121 -12.77 -11.02 -10.87
N ASP A 122 -13.01 -10.01 -10.03
CA ASP A 122 -12.49 -8.66 -10.29
C ASP A 122 -11.00 -8.59 -9.90
N LEU A 123 -10.13 -8.41 -10.91
CA LEU A 123 -8.68 -8.27 -10.71
C LEU A 123 -8.32 -7.12 -9.76
N ARG A 124 -9.10 -6.04 -9.71
CA ARG A 124 -8.87 -4.91 -8.80
C ARG A 124 -9.10 -5.35 -7.36
N TYR A 125 -10.11 -6.17 -7.12
CA TYR A 125 -10.39 -6.72 -5.80
C TYR A 125 -9.32 -7.73 -5.38
N LEU A 126 -8.89 -8.61 -6.30
CA LEU A 126 -7.76 -9.50 -6.03
C LEU A 126 -6.50 -8.71 -5.65
N LYS A 127 -6.18 -7.62 -6.34
CA LYS A 127 -5.02 -6.78 -5.99
C LYS A 127 -5.10 -6.23 -4.57
N VAL A 128 -6.29 -5.85 -4.09
CA VAL A 128 -6.50 -5.44 -2.69
C VAL A 128 -6.12 -6.56 -1.73
N TRP A 129 -6.57 -7.79 -2.00
CA TRP A 129 -6.21 -8.95 -1.19
C TRP A 129 -4.72 -9.30 -1.20
N LEU A 130 -4.08 -9.22 -2.36
CA LEU A 130 -2.64 -9.50 -2.48
C LEU A 130 -1.81 -8.44 -1.74
N GLU A 131 -2.17 -7.16 -1.87
CA GLU A 131 -1.55 -6.10 -1.09
C GLU A 131 -1.83 -6.26 0.41
N TYR A 132 -3.03 -6.70 0.80
CA TYR A 132 -3.35 -7.01 2.19
C TYR A 132 -2.45 -8.12 2.75
N ALA A 133 -2.29 -9.22 2.00
CA ALA A 133 -1.44 -10.34 2.37
C ALA A 133 0.03 -9.91 2.57
N GLU A 134 0.56 -9.03 1.71
CA GLU A 134 1.92 -8.47 1.85
C GLU A 134 2.13 -7.61 3.11
N ASN A 135 1.04 -7.14 3.74
CA ASN A 135 1.08 -6.35 4.97
C ASN A 135 0.71 -7.15 6.23
N CYS A 136 0.38 -8.43 6.10
CA CYS A 136 0.05 -9.33 7.20
C CYS A 136 1.26 -10.16 7.61
N VAL A 137 1.36 -10.47 8.91
CA VAL A 137 2.42 -11.34 9.46
C VAL A 137 2.29 -12.76 8.91
N ASP A 138 1.06 -13.27 8.82
CA ASP A 138 0.74 -14.58 8.27
C ASP A 138 -0.11 -14.45 7.01
N ALA A 139 0.57 -14.33 5.87
CA ALA A 139 -0.09 -14.26 4.56
C ALA A 139 -0.71 -15.61 4.14
N GLU A 140 -0.27 -16.74 4.69
CA GLU A 140 -0.79 -18.07 4.33
C GLU A 140 -2.26 -18.21 4.74
N VAL A 141 -2.66 -17.58 5.85
CA VAL A 141 -4.08 -17.49 6.27
C VAL A 141 -4.91 -16.75 5.23
N ILE A 142 -4.37 -15.68 4.64
CA ILE A 142 -5.06 -14.90 3.61
C ILE A 142 -5.22 -15.72 2.33
N TYR A 143 -4.16 -16.40 1.86
CA TYR A 143 -4.25 -17.28 0.70
C TYR A 143 -5.21 -18.45 0.91
N SER A 144 -5.21 -19.04 2.11
CA SER A 144 -6.16 -20.10 2.47
C SER A 144 -7.61 -19.59 2.43
N PHE A 145 -7.84 -18.35 2.89
CA PHE A 145 -9.16 -17.72 2.81
C PHE A 145 -9.59 -17.46 1.36
N LEU A 146 -8.69 -16.96 0.51
CA LEU A 146 -8.96 -16.74 -0.92
C LEU A 146 -9.32 -18.04 -1.63
N ASP A 147 -8.60 -19.13 -1.33
CA ASP A 147 -8.86 -20.44 -1.92
C ASP A 147 -10.23 -20.98 -1.50
N ALA A 148 -10.53 -20.97 -0.19
CA ALA A 148 -11.80 -21.44 0.35
C ALA A 148 -13.01 -20.66 -0.21
N ASN A 149 -12.85 -19.37 -0.48
CA ASN A 149 -13.91 -18.51 -1.01
C ASN A 149 -13.90 -18.38 -2.54
N LYS A 150 -12.96 -19.05 -3.23
CA LYS A 150 -12.78 -19.02 -4.69
C LYS A 150 -12.59 -17.60 -5.24
N ILE A 151 -11.81 -16.78 -4.53
CA ILE A 151 -11.52 -15.40 -4.92
C ILE A 151 -10.23 -15.39 -5.75
N GLY A 152 -10.29 -14.85 -6.97
CA GLY A 152 -9.12 -14.62 -7.82
C GLY A 152 -8.51 -15.85 -8.49
N GLN A 153 -9.17 -17.00 -8.39
CA GLN A 153 -8.69 -18.29 -8.90
C GLN A 153 -8.57 -18.37 -10.44
N SER A 154 -9.16 -17.42 -11.16
CA SER A 154 -9.05 -17.21 -12.61
C SER A 154 -7.84 -16.36 -13.02
N HIS A 155 -7.16 -15.72 -12.05
CA HIS A 155 -6.09 -14.76 -12.33
C HIS A 155 -4.72 -15.34 -11.98
N SER A 156 -3.80 -15.31 -12.93
CA SER A 156 -2.41 -15.75 -12.72
C SER A 156 -1.72 -15.02 -11.56
N SER A 157 -2.09 -13.77 -11.28
CA SER A 157 -1.55 -12.98 -10.17
C SER A 157 -1.77 -13.63 -8.80
N TYR A 158 -2.87 -14.37 -8.62
CA TYR A 158 -3.11 -15.12 -7.37
C TYR A 158 -2.03 -16.19 -7.17
N TYR A 159 -1.83 -17.05 -8.17
CA TYR A 159 -0.87 -18.16 -8.12
C TYR A 159 0.57 -17.66 -8.01
N ILE A 160 0.94 -16.64 -8.78
CA ILE A 160 2.28 -16.04 -8.73
C ILE A 160 2.55 -15.48 -7.34
N SER A 161 1.64 -14.69 -6.78
CA SER A 161 1.83 -14.09 -5.46
C SER A 161 1.92 -15.13 -4.35
N TYR A 162 1.06 -16.16 -4.41
CA TYR A 162 1.06 -17.23 -3.42
C TYR A 162 2.32 -18.10 -3.52
N ALA A 163 2.71 -18.52 -4.72
CA ALA A 163 3.91 -19.32 -4.92
C ALA A 163 5.18 -18.58 -4.49
N LEU A 164 5.33 -17.30 -4.85
CA LEU A 164 6.45 -16.47 -4.41
C LEU A 164 6.50 -16.30 -2.88
N HIS A 165 5.33 -16.20 -2.23
CA HIS A 165 5.28 -16.20 -0.77
C HIS A 165 5.81 -17.52 -0.18
N MET A 166 5.36 -18.65 -0.70
CA MET A 166 5.81 -19.97 -0.25
C MET A 166 7.30 -20.20 -0.51
N GLU A 167 7.81 -19.75 -1.65
CA GLU A 167 9.24 -19.75 -1.97
C GLU A 167 10.04 -18.91 -0.97
N SER A 168 9.57 -17.70 -0.61
CA SER A 168 10.23 -16.85 0.40
C SER A 168 10.29 -17.50 1.80
N LYS A 169 9.38 -18.42 2.09
CA LYS A 169 9.36 -19.25 3.31
C LYS A 169 10.16 -20.55 3.17
N ASN A 170 10.93 -20.70 2.09
CA ASN A 170 11.72 -21.87 1.73
C ASN A 170 10.86 -23.15 1.51
N LYS A 171 9.56 -23.00 1.22
CA LYS A 171 8.62 -24.09 0.91
C LYS A 171 8.54 -24.32 -0.61
N VAL A 172 9.68 -24.61 -1.22
CA VAL A 172 9.85 -24.66 -2.70
C VAL A 172 8.92 -25.67 -3.38
N LYS A 173 8.69 -26.85 -2.77
CA LYS A 173 7.76 -27.84 -3.31
C LYS A 173 6.34 -27.29 -3.40
N SER A 174 5.85 -26.66 -2.33
CA SER A 174 4.52 -26.04 -2.31
C SER A 174 4.40 -24.89 -3.32
N ALA A 175 5.45 -24.07 -3.46
CA ALA A 175 5.49 -23.02 -4.48
C ALA A 175 5.32 -23.60 -5.90
N ASN A 176 6.05 -24.66 -6.22
CA ASN A 176 5.95 -25.35 -7.51
C ASN A 176 4.55 -25.96 -7.73
N ASP A 177 3.97 -26.58 -6.70
CA ASP A 177 2.61 -27.15 -6.78
C ASP A 177 1.57 -26.04 -7.07
N ILE A 178 1.71 -24.86 -6.45
CA ILE A 178 0.85 -23.70 -6.70
C ILE A 178 1.02 -23.16 -8.12
N PHE A 179 2.25 -23.09 -8.64
CA PHE A 179 2.48 -22.68 -10.03
C PHE A 179 1.83 -23.64 -11.02
N ASN A 180 2.00 -24.96 -10.83
CA ASN A 180 1.37 -25.95 -11.72
C ASN A 180 -0.15 -25.88 -11.65
N LEU A 181 -0.72 -25.72 -10.45
CA LEU A 181 -2.16 -25.52 -10.29
C LEU A 181 -2.67 -24.28 -11.06
N GLY A 182 -1.89 -23.20 -11.09
CA GLY A 182 -2.22 -22.01 -11.86
C GLY A 182 -2.07 -22.17 -13.37
N ILE A 183 -1.26 -23.12 -13.84
CA ILE A 183 -1.11 -23.46 -15.28
C ILE A 183 -2.23 -24.39 -15.75
N GLU A 184 -2.72 -25.26 -14.87
CA GLU A 184 -3.78 -26.23 -15.16
C GLU A 184 -5.18 -25.60 -15.23
N ARG A 185 -5.35 -24.38 -14.72
CA ARG A 185 -6.62 -23.64 -14.66
C ARG A 185 -6.71 -22.59 -15.75
#